data_AF-A0A4S4KQD0-F1
#
_entry.id   AF-A0A4S4KQD0-F1
#
_cell.length_a   1.000
_cell.length_b   1.000
_cell.length_c   1.000
_cell.angle_alpha   90.00
_cell.angle_beta   90.00
_cell.angle_gamma   90.00
#
_symmetry.space_group_name_H-M   'P 1'
#
loop_
_entity.id
_entity.type
_entity.pdbx_description
1 polymer ?
#
loop_
_entity_poly.entity_id
_entity_poly.type
_entity_poly.pdbx_seq_one_letter_code
_entity_poly.pdbx_strand_id
1 'polypeptide(L)'
;MDRPSVSGCLRVCKIHSASPPIQRLEDALASLSSPSETEALEAMDESYYVLYHGAIQSLRRLRQIHIYFDDVEDDLRCEFPDCDAHVAPSIKTAGGLAKRSKILASLYELTESAQTALREEEQLKTLEAPELCACALHLAVIFSLMALQYDKGTESHTRRRIRHAELLTSRAKLAGFEKDLDHAVTIYKELLALAPRGMQALVPLRRYLESLLNRFDSFQNVGDLDATIILAQPCVDIVARPARDFRVMLCKAFSKRFALCGDPKDLKSTLSAIKNSLLATVWDDEWDRFHRDRLEQARGFLALIFRRLPVTQMEHEQGVTLLEVYRLMLRLPYRMMEVGADLHLGLPGLVPAQGLASEVFEHALLFSSAQIAVEMLEKSRDVFWTQTLRLRSSFDGLPRRLSKRLRLLAPEVETRIHSMFSAKFLGEDDYQEALDELRTAQGEFHCLAEQARTVKGFERFMMDPELPFSSLAMAAEKGPVVILAVTAILTNVVIIRSPTSGAQHMVLRGMSLKKLGNISNKLADINARSRNGQASDLEPDESSRAGKPSTRGAGSLLDTLWREVVGPVINALGYQVRLPALTLVIPVPLRLIEVLRKP
;
A
#
# COMPACT_ATOMS: atom_id res chain seq x y z
N MET A 1 -25.98 -36.27 7.04
CA MET A 1 -25.00 -35.34 6.43
C MET A 1 -25.77 -34.23 5.77
N ASP A 2 -25.56 -32.97 6.16
CA ASP A 2 -26.12 -31.86 5.39
C ASP A 2 -25.48 -31.88 4.00
N ARG A 3 -26.28 -32.16 2.98
CA ARG A 3 -25.88 -32.32 1.58
C ARG A 3 -25.04 -31.16 1.00
N PRO A 4 -25.19 -29.88 1.42
CA PRO A 4 -24.45 -28.78 0.79
C PRO A 4 -22.95 -28.78 1.12
N SER A 5 -22.53 -29.08 2.35
CA SER A 5 -21.11 -28.99 2.75
C SER A 5 -20.24 -30.12 2.17
N VAL A 6 -20.89 -31.20 1.75
CA VAL A 6 -20.30 -32.37 1.07
C VAL A 6 -20.48 -32.29 -0.45
N SER A 7 -21.31 -31.36 -0.96
CA SER A 7 -21.51 -31.19 -2.40
C SER A 7 -20.30 -30.50 -3.03
N GLY A 8 -19.72 -31.13 -4.05
CA GLY A 8 -18.54 -30.67 -4.74
C GLY A 8 -17.97 -31.75 -5.63
N CYS A 9 -17.54 -31.39 -6.83
CA CYS A 9 -17.02 -32.36 -7.79
C CYS A 9 -15.49 -32.49 -7.60
N LEU A 10 -15.06 -33.56 -6.92
CA LEU A 10 -13.64 -33.89 -6.77
C LEU A 10 -12.99 -34.17 -8.14
N ARG A 11 -13.77 -34.58 -9.14
CA ARG A 11 -13.36 -34.73 -10.55
C ARG A 11 -12.90 -33.45 -11.24
N VAL A 12 -13.12 -32.26 -10.68
CA VAL A 12 -12.64 -30.98 -11.26
C VAL A 12 -11.13 -30.79 -11.05
N CYS A 13 -10.51 -31.52 -10.12
CA CYS A 13 -9.08 -31.44 -9.85
C CYS A 13 -8.24 -32.10 -10.95
N LYS A 14 -7.46 -31.32 -11.69
CA LYS A 14 -6.59 -31.84 -12.77
C LYS A 14 -5.51 -32.82 -12.29
N ILE A 15 -5.12 -32.75 -11.02
CA ILE A 15 -3.99 -33.49 -10.45
C ILE A 15 -4.38 -34.90 -10.04
N HIS A 16 -5.52 -35.04 -9.34
CA HIS A 16 -5.89 -36.31 -8.70
C HIS A 16 -7.29 -36.81 -9.06
N SER A 17 -8.04 -36.14 -9.95
CA SER A 17 -9.38 -36.58 -10.39
C SER A 17 -9.41 -37.98 -11.02
N ALA A 18 -8.29 -38.42 -11.62
CA ALA A 18 -8.13 -39.75 -12.18
C ALA A 18 -7.76 -40.82 -11.13
N SER A 19 -7.50 -40.43 -9.88
CA SER A 19 -7.04 -41.35 -8.83
C SER A 19 -8.19 -42.25 -8.35
N PRO A 20 -8.04 -43.59 -8.36
CA PRO A 20 -9.12 -44.51 -8.00
C PRO A 20 -9.72 -44.30 -6.59
N PRO A 21 -8.94 -43.99 -5.54
CA PRO A 21 -9.49 -43.64 -4.23
C PRO A 21 -10.40 -42.40 -4.24
N ILE A 22 -10.04 -41.37 -5.01
CA ILE A 22 -10.81 -40.12 -5.10
C ILE A 22 -12.10 -40.32 -5.89
N GLN A 23 -12.07 -41.13 -6.95
CA GLN A 23 -13.27 -41.49 -7.70
C GLN A 23 -14.24 -42.31 -6.85
N ARG A 24 -13.72 -43.31 -6.11
CA ARG A 24 -14.52 -44.10 -5.16
C ARG A 24 -15.13 -43.22 -4.07
N LEU A 25 -14.37 -42.27 -3.54
CA LEU A 25 -14.89 -41.32 -2.56
C LEU A 25 -16.03 -40.48 -3.16
N GLU A 26 -15.86 -39.94 -4.36
CA GLU A 26 -16.89 -39.14 -5.02
C GLU A 26 -18.17 -39.94 -5.31
N ASP A 27 -18.03 -41.19 -5.75
CA ASP A 27 -19.17 -42.08 -5.98
C ASP A 27 -19.87 -42.44 -4.65
N ALA A 28 -19.12 -42.65 -3.56
CA ALA A 28 -19.66 -42.87 -2.23
C ALA A 28 -20.40 -41.63 -1.68
N LEU A 29 -19.90 -40.42 -1.96
CA LEU A 29 -20.56 -39.16 -1.57
C LEU A 29 -21.80 -38.86 -2.42
N ALA A 30 -21.82 -39.25 -3.70
CA ALA A 30 -22.96 -39.05 -4.60
C ALA A 30 -24.11 -40.04 -4.32
N SER A 31 -23.80 -41.26 -3.87
CA SER A 31 -24.74 -42.36 -3.65
C SER A 31 -25.42 -42.35 -2.27
N LEU A 32 -25.61 -41.18 -1.65
CA LEU A 32 -26.17 -40.88 -0.31
C LEU A 32 -27.57 -41.49 0.03
N SER A 33 -28.03 -42.48 -0.73
CA SER A 33 -29.16 -43.34 -0.39
C SER A 33 -28.74 -44.65 0.31
N SER A 34 -27.51 -45.17 0.12
CA SER A 34 -27.06 -46.39 0.82
C SER A 34 -25.55 -46.79 0.67
N PRO A 35 -24.53 -45.94 0.86
CA PRO A 35 -23.18 -46.46 1.08
C PRO A 35 -23.10 -47.05 2.50
N SER A 36 -22.43 -48.19 2.67
CA SER A 36 -22.06 -48.60 4.03
C SER A 36 -21.09 -47.56 4.59
N GLU A 37 -21.33 -47.05 5.81
CA GLU A 37 -20.48 -46.03 6.46
C GLU A 37 -18.99 -46.42 6.44
N THR A 38 -18.72 -47.73 6.42
CA THR A 38 -17.41 -48.36 6.28
C THR A 38 -16.72 -48.09 4.95
N GLU A 39 -17.40 -48.23 3.80
CA GLU A 39 -16.79 -48.03 2.48
C GLU A 39 -16.40 -46.57 2.25
N ALA A 40 -17.22 -45.63 2.73
CA ALA A 40 -16.91 -44.20 2.66
C ALA A 40 -15.67 -43.85 3.52
N LEU A 41 -15.57 -44.40 4.74
CA LEU A 41 -14.41 -44.19 5.61
C LEU A 41 -13.12 -44.75 5.02
N GLU A 42 -13.17 -45.93 4.39
CA GLU A 42 -12.02 -46.52 3.70
C GLU A 42 -11.57 -45.67 2.50
N ALA A 43 -12.51 -45.24 1.66
CA ALA A 43 -12.20 -44.37 0.53
C ALA A 43 -11.62 -43.01 0.98
N MET A 44 -12.10 -42.46 2.09
CA MET A 44 -11.54 -41.24 2.71
C MET A 44 -10.12 -41.45 3.25
N ASP A 45 -9.85 -42.61 3.86
CA ASP A 45 -8.54 -42.94 4.41
C ASP A 45 -7.49 -43.07 3.30
N GLU A 46 -7.81 -43.81 2.24
CA GLU A 46 -6.93 -43.95 1.09
C GLU A 46 -6.74 -42.62 0.33
N SER A 47 -7.81 -41.85 0.15
CA SER A 47 -7.73 -40.52 -0.48
C SER A 47 -6.84 -39.56 0.28
N TYR A 48 -6.82 -39.65 1.62
CA TYR A 48 -5.93 -38.85 2.46
C TYR A 48 -4.46 -39.11 2.13
N TYR A 49 -4.04 -40.38 2.00
CA TYR A 49 -2.65 -40.71 1.66
C TYR A 49 -2.27 -40.23 0.26
N VAL A 50 -3.15 -40.43 -0.73
CA VAL A 50 -2.90 -39.94 -2.10
C VAL A 50 -2.65 -38.43 -2.10
N LEU A 51 -3.51 -37.68 -1.42
CA LEU A 51 -3.42 -36.22 -1.37
C LEU A 51 -2.21 -35.73 -0.56
N TYR A 52 -1.92 -36.38 0.56
CA TYR A 52 -0.76 -36.08 1.39
C TYR A 52 0.54 -36.29 0.60
N HIS A 53 0.76 -37.48 0.05
CA HIS A 53 1.98 -37.78 -0.70
C HIS A 53 2.11 -36.95 -1.98
N GLY A 54 1.01 -36.72 -2.70
CA GLY A 54 1.00 -35.87 -3.89
C GLY A 54 1.39 -34.42 -3.58
N ALA A 55 0.90 -33.85 -2.48
CA ALA A 55 1.27 -32.50 -2.05
C ALA A 55 2.75 -32.41 -1.63
N ILE A 56 3.23 -33.36 -0.81
CA ILE A 56 4.63 -33.41 -0.38
C ILE A 56 5.58 -33.55 -1.58
N GLN A 57 5.26 -34.43 -2.54
CA GLN A 57 6.07 -34.60 -3.75
C GLN A 57 6.10 -33.32 -4.59
N SER A 58 4.97 -32.63 -4.71
CA SER A 58 4.87 -31.37 -5.45
C SER A 58 5.73 -30.27 -4.82
N LEU A 59 5.65 -30.10 -3.50
CA LEU A 59 6.45 -29.10 -2.77
C LEU A 59 7.96 -29.43 -2.81
N ARG A 60 8.34 -30.70 -2.66
CA ARG A 60 9.75 -31.14 -2.80
C ARG A 60 10.31 -30.85 -4.20
N ARG A 61 9.49 -31.03 -5.24
CA ARG A 61 9.90 -30.73 -6.61
C ARG A 61 10.19 -29.23 -6.82
N LEU A 62 9.37 -28.34 -6.25
CA LEU A 62 9.60 -26.89 -6.34
C LEU A 62 10.93 -26.47 -5.72
N ARG A 63 11.27 -27.05 -4.57
CA ARG A 63 12.56 -26.82 -3.94
C ARG A 63 13.75 -27.27 -4.81
N GLN A 64 13.67 -28.46 -5.42
CA GLN A 64 14.73 -28.94 -6.31
C GLN A 64 15.00 -28.00 -7.51
N ILE A 65 14.03 -27.16 -7.84
CA ILE A 65 14.08 -26.27 -8.99
C ILE A 65 14.68 -24.90 -8.63
N HIS A 66 14.52 -24.40 -7.40
CA HIS A 66 14.99 -23.06 -7.04
C HIS A 66 15.27 -22.85 -5.53
N ILE A 67 16.38 -22.16 -5.22
CA ILE A 67 16.85 -21.85 -3.85
C ILE A 67 15.87 -21.01 -3.02
N TYR A 68 15.00 -20.23 -3.70
CA TYR A 68 13.96 -19.42 -3.07
C TYR A 68 12.93 -20.23 -2.27
N PHE A 69 12.82 -21.54 -2.54
CA PHE A 69 11.92 -22.44 -1.81
C PHE A 69 12.63 -23.27 -0.74
N ASP A 70 13.85 -22.91 -0.32
CA ASP A 70 14.53 -23.62 0.77
C ASP A 70 13.77 -23.50 2.10
N ASP A 71 13.17 -22.33 2.38
CA ASP A 71 12.31 -22.11 3.56
C ASP A 71 11.08 -23.04 3.57
N VAL A 72 10.61 -23.48 2.39
CA VAL A 72 9.47 -24.41 2.30
C VAL A 72 9.82 -25.77 2.88
N GLU A 73 11.09 -26.22 2.83
CA GLU A 73 11.48 -27.47 3.50
C GLU A 73 11.55 -27.30 5.01
N ASP A 74 12.01 -26.15 5.51
CA ASP A 74 12.03 -25.87 6.94
C ASP A 74 10.60 -25.72 7.48
N ASP A 75 9.69 -25.09 6.75
CA ASP A 75 8.26 -25.06 7.05
C ASP A 75 7.65 -26.46 7.03
N LEU A 76 7.97 -27.27 6.01
CA LEU A 76 7.52 -28.66 5.94
C LEU A 76 8.07 -29.53 7.09
N ARG A 77 9.33 -29.35 7.49
CA ARG A 77 9.94 -30.09 8.61
C ARG A 77 9.42 -29.59 9.96
N CYS A 78 9.14 -28.30 10.09
CA CYS A 78 8.56 -27.70 11.29
C CYS A 78 7.11 -28.13 11.47
N GLU A 79 6.30 -28.12 10.40
CA GLU A 79 4.90 -28.52 10.46
C GLU A 79 4.71 -30.05 10.40
N PHE A 80 5.61 -30.77 9.72
CA PHE A 80 5.54 -32.22 9.46
C PHE A 80 6.91 -32.91 9.64
N PRO A 81 7.41 -33.07 10.87
CA PRO A 81 8.76 -33.59 11.12
C PRO A 81 9.00 -35.01 10.58
N ASP A 82 7.94 -35.82 10.41
CA ASP A 82 8.00 -37.20 9.91
C ASP A 82 7.39 -37.34 8.50
N CYS A 83 7.69 -36.42 7.57
CA CYS A 83 7.15 -36.44 6.19
C CYS A 83 7.25 -37.81 5.48
N ASP A 84 8.36 -38.54 5.68
CA ASP A 84 8.64 -39.83 5.02
C ASP A 84 8.06 -41.04 5.77
N ALA A 85 7.78 -40.90 7.07
CA ALA A 85 7.22 -41.94 7.92
C ALA A 85 5.82 -41.56 8.43
N HIS A 86 5.10 -40.73 7.68
CA HIS A 86 3.84 -40.14 8.11
C HIS A 86 2.79 -41.21 8.45
N VAL A 87 2.37 -41.22 9.71
CA VAL A 87 1.27 -42.07 10.18
C VAL A 87 0.00 -41.24 10.21
N ALA A 88 -0.97 -41.59 9.36
CA ALA A 88 -2.22 -40.85 9.31
C ALA A 88 -2.94 -40.89 10.67
N PRO A 89 -3.38 -39.73 11.20
CA PRO A 89 -4.14 -39.68 12.46
C PRO A 89 -5.39 -40.57 12.40
N SER A 90 -5.91 -41.06 13.53
CA SER A 90 -7.04 -42.00 13.52
C SER A 90 -8.32 -41.41 12.89
N ILE A 91 -8.86 -42.07 11.86
CA ILE A 91 -10.14 -41.69 11.23
C ILE A 91 -11.35 -41.98 12.12
N LYS A 92 -11.20 -42.85 13.14
CA LYS A 92 -12.28 -43.30 14.04
C LYS A 92 -12.54 -42.35 15.21
N THR A 93 -11.72 -41.30 15.35
CA THR A 93 -11.81 -40.38 16.49
C THR A 93 -12.01 -38.95 16.00
N ALA A 94 -12.81 -38.19 16.73
CA ALA A 94 -13.05 -36.79 16.43
C ALA A 94 -11.74 -35.96 16.39
N GLY A 95 -10.80 -36.27 17.29
CA GLY A 95 -9.48 -35.64 17.32
C GLY A 95 -8.58 -36.02 16.14
N GLY A 96 -8.61 -37.27 15.70
CA GLY A 96 -7.83 -37.69 14.53
C GLY A 96 -8.39 -37.17 13.21
N LEU A 97 -9.72 -37.12 13.06
CA LEU A 97 -10.38 -36.44 11.92
C LEU A 97 -10.02 -34.95 11.87
N ALA A 98 -10.05 -34.24 13.01
CA ALA A 98 -9.64 -32.84 13.07
C ALA A 98 -8.15 -32.64 12.71
N LYS A 99 -7.26 -33.54 13.12
CA LYS A 99 -5.84 -33.50 12.74
C LYS A 99 -5.65 -33.74 11.24
N ARG A 100 -6.33 -34.73 10.65
CA ARG A 100 -6.31 -34.96 9.19
C ARG A 100 -6.77 -33.74 8.40
N SER A 101 -7.86 -33.12 8.84
CA SER A 101 -8.37 -31.88 8.26
C SER A 101 -7.32 -30.76 8.31
N LYS A 102 -6.69 -30.55 9.48
CA LYS A 102 -5.64 -29.55 9.64
C LYS A 102 -4.45 -29.80 8.70
N ILE A 103 -3.97 -31.04 8.63
CA ILE A 103 -2.82 -31.41 7.78
C ILE A 103 -3.09 -31.11 6.31
N LEU A 104 -4.24 -31.55 5.77
CA LEU A 104 -4.57 -31.29 4.36
C LEU A 104 -4.79 -29.80 4.07
N ALA A 105 -5.34 -29.05 5.03
CA ALA A 105 -5.50 -27.60 4.90
C ALA A 105 -4.14 -26.88 4.89
N SER A 106 -3.23 -27.21 5.81
CA SER A 106 -1.87 -26.67 5.83
C SER A 106 -1.11 -26.98 4.54
N LEU A 107 -1.21 -28.20 4.03
CA LEU A 107 -0.60 -28.56 2.74
C LEU A 107 -1.17 -27.74 1.58
N TYR A 108 -2.48 -27.51 1.57
CA TYR A 108 -3.10 -26.63 0.58
C TYR A 108 -2.58 -25.19 0.71
N GLU A 109 -2.56 -24.63 1.91
CA GLU A 109 -2.07 -23.27 2.20
C GLU A 109 -0.60 -23.09 1.77
N LEU A 110 0.27 -24.06 2.04
CA LEU A 110 1.67 -24.07 1.59
C LEU A 110 1.77 -24.10 0.05
N THR A 111 0.97 -24.94 -0.62
CA THR A 111 0.95 -24.98 -2.10
C THR A 111 0.43 -23.68 -2.72
N GLU A 112 -0.56 -23.03 -2.08
CA GLU A 112 -1.09 -21.73 -2.50
C GLU A 112 -0.03 -20.64 -2.36
N SER A 113 0.66 -20.61 -1.20
CA SER A 113 1.76 -19.67 -0.93
C SER A 113 2.90 -19.80 -1.95
N ALA A 114 3.34 -21.03 -2.23
CA ALA A 114 4.36 -21.30 -3.24
C ALA A 114 3.92 -20.84 -4.64
N GLN A 115 2.65 -21.07 -5.00
CA GLN A 115 2.12 -20.60 -6.26
C GLN A 115 2.06 -19.07 -6.35
N THR A 116 1.69 -18.38 -5.28
CA THR A 116 1.67 -16.91 -5.25
C THR A 116 3.06 -16.33 -5.42
N ALA A 117 4.07 -16.88 -4.73
CA ALA A 117 5.47 -16.46 -4.87
C ALA A 117 5.97 -16.57 -6.33
N LEU A 118 5.67 -17.69 -7.01
CA LEU A 118 6.03 -17.88 -8.42
C LEU A 118 5.38 -16.87 -9.38
N ARG A 119 4.20 -16.33 -9.03
CA ARG A 119 3.50 -15.34 -9.87
C ARG A 119 4.00 -13.92 -9.66
N GLU A 120 4.33 -13.58 -8.43
CA GLU A 120 4.69 -12.22 -8.03
C GLU A 120 6.17 -11.91 -8.31
N GLU A 121 7.06 -12.88 -8.09
CA GLU A 121 8.49 -12.70 -8.30
C GLU A 121 8.88 -12.79 -9.77
N GLU A 122 9.33 -11.67 -10.34
CA GLU A 122 9.68 -11.55 -11.76
C GLU A 122 10.80 -12.52 -12.18
N GLN A 123 11.68 -12.87 -11.24
CA GLN A 123 12.76 -13.85 -11.43
C GLN A 123 12.24 -15.30 -11.52
N LEU A 124 11.07 -15.60 -10.96
CA LEU A 124 10.50 -16.94 -10.86
C LEU A 124 9.41 -17.24 -11.91
N LYS A 125 8.97 -16.24 -12.67
CA LYS A 125 7.90 -16.37 -13.69
C LYS A 125 8.18 -17.37 -14.81
N THR A 126 9.44 -17.81 -14.97
CA THR A 126 9.83 -18.82 -15.96
C THR A 126 9.59 -20.26 -15.51
N LEU A 127 9.29 -20.46 -14.21
CA LEU A 127 9.04 -21.78 -13.63
C LEU A 127 7.56 -22.17 -13.75
N GLU A 128 7.30 -23.45 -14.00
CA GLU A 128 5.93 -23.98 -13.98
C GLU A 128 5.38 -23.98 -12.54
N ALA A 129 4.28 -23.25 -12.34
CA ALA A 129 3.62 -23.19 -11.04
C ALA A 129 2.96 -24.53 -10.67
N PRO A 130 3.00 -24.94 -9.39
CA PRO A 130 2.28 -26.13 -8.96
C PRO A 130 0.78 -25.91 -9.18
N GLU A 131 0.09 -26.93 -9.68
CA GLU A 131 -1.37 -26.89 -9.73
C GLU A 131 -1.92 -26.99 -8.30
N LEU A 132 -2.92 -26.17 -7.97
CA LEU A 132 -3.60 -26.22 -6.68
C LEU A 132 -4.50 -27.45 -6.59
N CYS A 133 -4.27 -28.31 -5.60
CA CYS A 133 -5.10 -29.49 -5.37
C CYS A 133 -6.39 -29.13 -4.62
N ALA A 134 -7.44 -28.76 -5.35
CA ALA A 134 -8.77 -28.52 -4.79
C ALA A 134 -9.32 -29.71 -3.96
N CYS A 135 -8.91 -30.95 -4.28
CA CYS A 135 -9.30 -32.14 -3.53
C CYS A 135 -8.79 -32.14 -2.09
N ALA A 136 -7.59 -31.61 -1.82
CA ALA A 136 -7.02 -31.55 -0.48
C ALA A 136 -7.87 -30.67 0.44
N LEU A 137 -8.23 -29.48 -0.04
CA LEU A 137 -9.11 -28.56 0.68
C LEU A 137 -10.53 -29.12 0.83
N HIS A 138 -11.07 -29.74 -0.21
CA HIS A 138 -12.39 -30.36 -0.15
C HIS A 138 -12.44 -31.50 0.88
N LEU A 139 -11.46 -32.40 0.88
CA LEU A 139 -11.37 -33.49 1.85
C LEU A 139 -11.12 -32.96 3.27
N ALA A 140 -10.37 -31.86 3.43
CA ALA A 140 -10.22 -31.17 4.71
C ALA A 140 -11.55 -30.66 5.27
N VAL A 141 -12.43 -30.12 4.42
CA VAL A 141 -13.80 -29.71 4.82
C VAL A 141 -14.62 -30.91 5.26
N ILE A 142 -14.56 -32.05 4.55
CA ILE A 142 -15.26 -33.28 4.93
C ILE A 142 -14.77 -33.78 6.30
N PHE A 143 -13.45 -33.88 6.50
CA PHE A 143 -12.88 -34.33 7.76
C PHE A 143 -13.27 -33.42 8.93
N SER A 144 -13.31 -32.10 8.73
CA SER A 144 -13.75 -31.16 9.78
C SER A 144 -15.24 -31.29 10.09
N LEU A 145 -16.09 -31.54 9.09
CA LEU A 145 -17.52 -31.80 9.31
C LEU A 145 -17.74 -33.10 10.11
N MET A 146 -17.05 -34.18 9.77
CA MET A 146 -17.14 -35.44 10.51
C MET A 146 -16.59 -35.31 11.93
N ALA A 147 -15.50 -34.57 12.11
CA ALA A 147 -14.94 -34.27 13.43
C ALA A 147 -15.91 -33.50 14.33
N LEU A 148 -16.79 -32.68 13.75
CA LEU A 148 -17.87 -32.00 14.48
C LEU A 148 -18.97 -32.97 14.90
N GLN A 149 -19.39 -33.86 14.01
CA GLN A 149 -20.43 -34.86 14.30
C GLN A 149 -20.00 -35.87 15.38
N TYR A 150 -18.71 -36.19 15.44
CA TYR A 150 -18.14 -37.11 16.44
C TYR A 150 -17.87 -36.45 17.80
N ASP A 151 -17.90 -35.11 17.90
CA ASP A 151 -17.62 -34.41 19.15
C ASP A 151 -18.86 -34.30 20.05
N LYS A 152 -18.68 -34.56 21.35
CA LYS A 152 -19.71 -34.35 22.38
C LYS A 152 -19.31 -33.31 23.44
N GLY A 153 -18.07 -32.78 23.38
CA GLY A 153 -17.55 -31.80 24.35
C GLY A 153 -17.77 -30.35 23.90
N THR A 154 -18.04 -29.42 24.82
CA THR A 154 -18.45 -28.04 24.48
C THR A 154 -17.32 -27.14 23.98
N GLU A 155 -16.13 -27.18 24.58
CA GLU A 155 -15.02 -26.27 24.23
C GLU A 155 -14.26 -26.70 22.96
N SER A 156 -13.97 -28.00 22.81
CA SER A 156 -13.37 -28.56 21.60
C SER A 156 -14.27 -28.36 20.38
N HIS A 157 -15.59 -28.42 20.59
CA HIS A 157 -16.58 -28.22 19.55
C HIS A 157 -16.59 -26.79 19.01
N THR A 158 -16.51 -25.76 19.87
CA THR A 158 -16.42 -24.36 19.42
C THR A 158 -15.20 -24.10 18.53
N ARG A 159 -14.01 -24.55 18.93
CA ARG A 159 -12.78 -24.39 18.12
C ARG A 159 -12.90 -25.11 16.77
N ARG A 160 -13.48 -26.32 16.75
CA ARG A 160 -13.71 -27.07 15.51
C ARG A 160 -14.71 -26.37 14.59
N ARG A 161 -15.76 -25.74 15.13
CA ARG A 161 -16.73 -24.97 14.34
C ARG A 161 -16.08 -23.76 13.67
N ILE A 162 -15.23 -23.04 14.40
CA ILE A 162 -14.45 -21.93 13.85
C ILE A 162 -13.57 -22.43 12.70
N ARG A 163 -12.80 -23.52 12.92
CA ARG A 163 -11.92 -24.08 11.88
C ARG A 163 -12.71 -24.56 10.66
N HIS A 164 -13.87 -25.20 10.86
CA HIS A 164 -14.73 -25.63 9.75
C HIS A 164 -15.21 -24.44 8.92
N ALA A 165 -15.64 -23.34 9.57
CA ALA A 165 -16.05 -22.13 8.87
C ALA A 165 -14.90 -21.43 8.12
N GLU A 166 -13.67 -21.46 8.66
CA GLU A 166 -12.46 -20.96 7.96
C GLU A 166 -12.17 -21.79 6.69
N LEU A 167 -12.32 -23.12 6.77
CA LEU A 167 -12.14 -24.01 5.61
C LEU A 167 -13.22 -23.79 4.54
N LEU A 168 -14.48 -23.62 4.95
CA LEU A 168 -15.58 -23.26 4.05
C LEU A 168 -15.31 -21.93 3.33
N THR A 169 -14.82 -20.92 4.07
CA THR A 169 -14.46 -19.61 3.51
C THR A 169 -13.32 -19.73 2.49
N SER A 170 -12.34 -20.61 2.76
CA SER A 170 -11.23 -20.87 1.84
C SER A 170 -11.69 -21.62 0.59
N ARG A 171 -12.55 -22.64 0.75
CA ARG A 171 -13.10 -23.43 -0.36
C ARG A 171 -14.02 -22.60 -1.25
N ALA A 172 -14.73 -21.62 -0.69
CA ALA A 172 -15.57 -20.70 -1.46
C ALA A 172 -14.82 -19.86 -2.51
N LYS A 173 -13.49 -19.71 -2.39
CA LYS A 173 -12.67 -19.06 -3.41
C LYS A 173 -12.53 -19.91 -4.68
N LEU A 174 -12.80 -21.21 -4.59
CA LEU A 174 -12.78 -22.13 -5.72
C LEU A 174 -14.09 -22.05 -6.50
N ALA A 175 -13.99 -22.10 -7.83
CA ALA A 175 -15.16 -22.03 -8.70
C ALA A 175 -16.18 -23.15 -8.39
N GLY A 176 -17.44 -22.76 -8.20
CA GLY A 176 -18.56 -23.67 -7.91
C GLY A 176 -18.82 -23.95 -6.42
N PHE A 177 -18.02 -23.37 -5.51
CA PHE A 177 -18.16 -23.53 -4.06
C PHE A 177 -18.61 -22.25 -3.34
N GLU A 178 -19.06 -21.22 -4.06
CA GLU A 178 -19.34 -19.89 -3.50
C GLU A 178 -20.40 -19.94 -2.37
N LYS A 179 -21.33 -20.91 -2.43
CA LYS A 179 -22.38 -21.13 -1.42
C LYS A 179 -21.86 -21.62 -0.06
N ASP A 180 -20.59 -22.00 0.04
CA ASP A 180 -19.96 -22.29 1.33
C ASP A 180 -19.95 -21.05 2.24
N LEU A 181 -19.98 -19.85 1.68
CA LEU A 181 -20.07 -18.61 2.44
C LEU A 181 -21.37 -18.49 3.24
N ASP A 182 -22.49 -18.99 2.72
CA ASP A 182 -23.76 -19.00 3.48
C ASP A 182 -23.66 -19.87 4.74
N HIS A 183 -22.96 -21.00 4.63
CA HIS A 183 -22.73 -21.90 5.74
C HIS A 183 -21.75 -21.30 6.75
N ALA A 184 -20.66 -20.70 6.28
CA ALA A 184 -19.70 -19.99 7.15
C ALA A 184 -20.39 -18.86 7.94
N VAL A 185 -21.19 -18.03 7.27
CA VAL A 185 -21.98 -16.95 7.90
C VAL A 185 -22.93 -17.52 8.97
N THR A 186 -23.62 -18.62 8.67
CA THR A 186 -24.53 -19.29 9.62
C THR A 186 -23.79 -19.78 10.86
N ILE A 187 -22.65 -20.46 10.68
CA ILE A 187 -21.83 -20.96 11.77
C ILE A 187 -21.35 -19.81 12.65
N TYR A 188 -20.80 -18.73 12.08
CA TYR A 188 -20.32 -17.60 12.88
C TYR A 188 -21.45 -16.84 13.57
N LYS A 189 -22.64 -16.74 12.96
CA LYS A 189 -23.83 -16.14 13.59
C LYS A 189 -24.24 -16.92 14.84
N GLU A 190 -24.28 -18.24 14.76
CA GLU A 190 -24.60 -19.11 15.89
C GLU A 190 -23.53 -19.05 16.97
N LEU A 191 -22.25 -19.03 16.59
CA LEU A 191 -21.14 -18.86 17.55
C LEU A 191 -21.20 -17.53 18.29
N LEU A 192 -21.57 -16.45 17.59
CA LEU A 192 -21.78 -15.13 18.21
C LEU A 192 -22.96 -15.16 19.18
N ALA A 193 -24.05 -15.85 18.86
CA ALA A 193 -25.21 -15.98 19.74
C ALA A 193 -24.91 -16.73 21.05
N LEU A 194 -23.91 -17.62 21.03
CA LEU A 194 -23.44 -18.38 22.19
C LEU A 194 -22.34 -17.65 22.99
N ALA A 195 -21.78 -16.56 22.47
CA ALA A 195 -20.65 -15.87 23.07
C ALA A 195 -21.06 -15.08 24.34
N PRO A 196 -20.23 -15.09 25.40
CA PRO A 196 -20.42 -14.23 26.56
C PRO A 196 -20.41 -12.74 26.17
N ARG A 197 -21.30 -11.93 26.77
CA ARG A 197 -21.37 -10.48 26.49
C ARG A 197 -20.09 -9.77 26.94
N GLY A 198 -19.79 -8.63 26.30
CA GLY A 198 -18.63 -7.79 26.60
C GLY A 198 -17.42 -8.11 25.70
N MET A 199 -16.21 -7.91 26.21
CA MET A 199 -14.95 -8.05 25.44
C MET A 199 -14.78 -9.44 24.80
N GLN A 200 -15.33 -10.50 25.41
CA GLN A 200 -15.23 -11.86 24.90
C GLN A 200 -16.05 -12.08 23.61
N ALA A 201 -17.08 -11.27 23.35
CA ALA A 201 -17.87 -11.34 22.12
C ALA A 201 -17.18 -10.70 20.91
N LEU A 202 -16.10 -9.93 21.11
CA LEU A 202 -15.44 -9.20 20.01
C LEU A 202 -14.82 -10.16 18.98
N VAL A 203 -14.21 -11.27 19.41
CA VAL A 203 -13.59 -12.22 18.48
C VAL A 203 -14.65 -12.93 17.60
N PRO A 204 -15.72 -13.54 18.16
CA PRO A 204 -16.81 -14.09 17.36
C PRO A 204 -17.49 -13.04 16.46
N LEU A 205 -17.68 -11.82 16.97
CA LEU A 205 -18.26 -10.73 16.19
C LEU A 205 -17.38 -10.38 14.99
N ARG A 206 -16.07 -10.24 15.20
CA ARG A 206 -15.09 -9.99 14.13
C ARG A 206 -15.19 -11.05 13.03
N ARG A 207 -15.21 -12.33 13.40
CA ARG A 207 -15.34 -13.44 12.43
C ARG A 207 -16.67 -13.42 11.67
N TYR A 208 -17.77 -13.12 12.36
CA TYR A 208 -19.07 -12.97 11.71
C TYR A 208 -19.06 -11.83 10.68
N LEU A 209 -18.52 -10.67 11.04
CA LEU A 209 -18.42 -9.53 10.14
C LEU A 209 -17.51 -9.79 8.93
N GLU A 210 -16.36 -10.46 9.14
CA GLU A 210 -15.49 -10.93 8.04
C GLU A 210 -16.27 -11.83 7.08
N SER A 211 -17.07 -12.77 7.60
CA SER A 211 -17.87 -13.67 6.76
C SER A 211 -18.96 -12.94 5.96
N LEU A 212 -19.61 -11.93 6.53
CA LEU A 212 -20.58 -11.09 5.83
C LEU A 212 -19.92 -10.32 4.67
N LEU A 213 -18.75 -9.72 4.91
CA LEU A 213 -18.01 -9.00 3.88
C LEU A 213 -17.55 -9.94 2.74
N ASN A 214 -17.10 -11.15 3.06
CA ASN A 214 -16.71 -12.15 2.06
C ASN A 214 -17.91 -12.61 1.23
N ARG A 215 -19.06 -12.84 1.88
CA ARG A 215 -20.30 -13.19 1.19
C ARG A 215 -20.78 -12.07 0.27
N PHE A 216 -20.69 -10.83 0.73
CA PHE A 216 -20.96 -9.66 -0.09
C PHE A 216 -20.05 -9.63 -1.34
N ASP A 217 -18.76 -9.89 -1.20
CA ASP A 217 -17.84 -9.85 -2.35
C ASP A 217 -18.23 -10.85 -3.44
N SER A 218 -18.77 -12.00 -3.05
CA SER A 218 -19.18 -13.06 -3.98
C SER A 218 -20.58 -12.85 -4.56
N PHE A 219 -21.54 -12.39 -3.75
CA PHE A 219 -22.96 -12.34 -4.14
C PHE A 219 -23.56 -10.92 -4.25
N GLN A 220 -22.80 -9.88 -3.91
CA GLN A 220 -23.23 -8.48 -3.89
C GLN A 220 -24.49 -8.22 -3.04
N ASN A 221 -24.68 -9.01 -1.97
CA ASN A 221 -25.84 -8.89 -1.09
C ASN A 221 -25.72 -7.67 -0.16
N VAL A 222 -26.40 -6.57 -0.50
CA VAL A 222 -26.35 -5.30 0.27
C VAL A 222 -26.76 -5.47 1.74
N GLY A 223 -27.62 -6.43 2.06
CA GLY A 223 -28.02 -6.71 3.45
C GLY A 223 -26.85 -7.12 4.35
N ASP A 224 -25.79 -7.70 3.78
CA ASP A 224 -24.55 -8.03 4.50
C ASP A 224 -23.77 -6.78 4.89
N LEU A 225 -23.78 -5.74 4.04
CA LEU A 225 -23.17 -4.45 4.35
C LEU A 225 -23.95 -3.73 5.45
N ASP A 226 -25.29 -3.73 5.36
CA ASP A 226 -26.15 -3.11 6.37
C ASP A 226 -25.97 -3.76 7.73
N ALA A 227 -25.97 -5.10 7.78
CA ALA A 227 -25.68 -5.85 9.00
C ALA A 227 -24.29 -5.54 9.54
N THR A 228 -23.28 -5.45 8.66
CA THR A 228 -21.91 -5.10 9.06
C THR A 228 -21.83 -3.72 9.67
N ILE A 229 -22.48 -2.73 9.07
CA ILE A 229 -22.49 -1.33 9.56
C ILE A 229 -23.16 -1.28 10.94
N ILE A 230 -24.35 -1.87 11.09
CA ILE A 230 -25.11 -1.86 12.35
C ILE A 230 -24.31 -2.50 13.49
N LEU A 231 -23.63 -3.62 13.21
CA LEU A 231 -22.93 -4.39 14.23
C LEU A 231 -21.52 -3.86 14.54
N ALA A 232 -20.83 -3.26 13.57
CA ALA A 232 -19.50 -2.68 13.77
C ALA A 232 -19.54 -1.29 14.41
N GLN A 233 -20.60 -0.50 14.17
CA GLN A 233 -20.72 0.89 14.63
C GLN A 233 -20.54 1.05 16.16
N PRO A 234 -21.17 0.24 17.03
CA PRO A 234 -21.02 0.37 18.49
C PRO A 234 -19.61 0.04 18.99
N CYS A 235 -18.79 -0.61 18.17
CA CYS A 235 -17.43 -1.03 18.54
C CYS A 235 -16.37 0.02 18.19
N VAL A 236 -16.71 1.08 17.45
CA VAL A 236 -15.73 2.08 16.96
C VAL A 236 -15.06 2.84 18.11
N ASP A 237 -15.80 3.14 19.17
CA ASP A 237 -15.33 3.95 20.31
C ASP A 237 -14.59 3.12 21.37
N ILE A 238 -14.56 1.79 21.22
CA ILE A 238 -13.82 0.92 22.12
C ILE A 238 -12.32 1.15 21.91
N VAL A 239 -11.61 1.57 22.96
CA VAL A 239 -10.15 1.71 22.95
C VAL A 239 -9.52 0.35 23.28
N ALA A 240 -9.54 -0.56 22.31
CA ALA A 240 -8.90 -1.87 22.41
C ALA A 240 -8.31 -2.29 21.06
N ARG A 241 -7.23 -3.09 21.08
CA ARG A 241 -6.58 -3.58 19.85
C ARG A 241 -7.56 -4.29 18.90
N PRO A 242 -8.50 -5.15 19.36
CA PRO A 242 -9.50 -5.76 18.48
C PRO A 242 -10.48 -4.75 17.85
N ALA A 243 -10.65 -3.58 18.46
CA ALA A 243 -11.57 -2.57 17.96
C ALA A 243 -11.09 -1.87 16.67
N ARG A 244 -9.77 -1.95 16.41
CA ARG A 244 -9.14 -1.51 15.15
C ARG A 244 -9.80 -2.17 13.94
N ASP A 245 -10.01 -3.49 14.01
CA ASP A 245 -10.54 -4.24 12.88
C ASP A 245 -11.97 -3.81 12.54
N PHE A 246 -12.79 -3.49 13.56
CA PHE A 246 -14.15 -3.00 13.32
C PHE A 246 -14.17 -1.65 12.61
N ARG A 247 -13.23 -0.74 12.90
CA ARG A 247 -13.11 0.54 12.17
C ARG A 247 -12.83 0.30 10.69
N VAL A 248 -11.90 -0.62 10.39
CA VAL A 248 -11.55 -0.99 9.02
C VAL A 248 -12.72 -1.67 8.31
N MET A 249 -13.42 -2.60 8.99
CA MET A 249 -14.62 -3.26 8.44
C MET A 249 -15.74 -2.26 8.16
N LEU A 250 -15.94 -1.29 9.05
CA LEU A 250 -16.93 -0.24 8.86
C LEU A 250 -16.58 0.64 7.64
N CYS A 251 -15.30 1.01 7.48
CA CYS A 251 -14.82 1.70 6.28
C CYS A 251 -15.08 0.88 5.02
N LYS A 252 -14.75 -0.42 5.04
CA LYS A 252 -15.01 -1.36 3.93
C LYS A 252 -16.49 -1.40 3.58
N ALA A 253 -17.37 -1.55 4.57
CA ALA A 253 -18.80 -1.67 4.36
C ALA A 253 -19.40 -0.38 3.78
N PHE A 254 -19.10 0.78 4.36
CA PHE A 254 -19.57 2.07 3.82
C PHE A 254 -19.04 2.34 2.41
N SER A 255 -17.74 2.09 2.15
CA SER A 255 -17.13 2.31 0.83
C SER A 255 -17.78 1.43 -0.23
N LYS A 256 -18.01 0.14 0.07
CA LYS A 256 -18.66 -0.81 -0.83
C LYS A 256 -20.12 -0.45 -1.07
N ARG A 257 -20.86 -0.05 -0.02
CA ARG A 257 -22.26 0.35 -0.14
C ARG A 257 -22.41 1.62 -0.98
N PHE A 258 -21.54 2.61 -0.75
CA PHE A 258 -21.47 3.81 -1.59
C PHE A 258 -21.13 3.45 -3.06
N ALA A 259 -20.15 2.58 -3.28
CA ALA A 259 -19.75 2.18 -4.63
C ALA A 259 -20.90 1.52 -5.42
N LEU A 260 -21.81 0.82 -4.74
CA LEU A 260 -23.00 0.21 -5.35
C LEU A 260 -24.16 1.20 -5.50
N CYS A 261 -24.57 1.83 -4.41
CA CYS A 261 -25.82 2.59 -4.33
C CYS A 261 -25.64 4.06 -4.75
N GLY A 262 -24.47 4.65 -4.48
CA GLY A 262 -24.19 6.07 -4.73
C GLY A 262 -24.90 7.03 -3.77
N ASP A 263 -25.36 6.58 -2.60
CA ASP A 263 -26.03 7.44 -1.62
C ASP A 263 -25.05 8.50 -1.05
N PRO A 264 -25.34 9.81 -1.17
CA PRO A 264 -24.51 10.86 -0.59
C PRO A 264 -24.29 10.73 0.93
N LYS A 265 -25.24 10.15 1.68
CA LYS A 265 -25.08 9.88 3.12
C LYS A 265 -23.99 8.85 3.39
N ASP A 266 -23.86 7.87 2.51
CA ASP A 266 -22.81 6.85 2.59
C ASP A 266 -21.45 7.45 2.25
N LEU A 267 -21.37 8.39 1.30
CA LEU A 267 -20.12 9.11 1.03
C LEU A 267 -19.61 9.84 2.27
N LYS A 268 -20.49 10.63 2.93
CA LYS A 268 -20.14 11.35 4.16
C LYS A 268 -19.71 10.40 5.27
N SER A 269 -20.45 9.29 5.45
CA SER A 269 -20.12 8.27 6.45
C SER A 269 -18.80 7.57 6.13
N THR A 270 -18.52 7.30 4.86
CA THR A 270 -17.27 6.71 4.40
C THR A 270 -16.09 7.62 4.72
N LEU A 271 -16.15 8.91 4.32
CA LEU A 271 -15.07 9.86 4.59
C LEU A 271 -14.83 10.03 6.09
N SER A 272 -15.90 10.07 6.90
CA SER A 272 -15.80 10.10 8.37
C SER A 272 -15.14 8.84 8.94
N ALA A 273 -15.54 7.66 8.46
CA ALA A 273 -14.95 6.39 8.88
C ALA A 273 -13.46 6.32 8.55
N ILE A 274 -13.04 6.78 7.36
CA ILE A 274 -11.63 6.86 6.97
C ILE A 274 -10.86 7.78 7.93
N LYS A 275 -11.39 8.96 8.27
CA LYS A 275 -10.76 9.86 9.26
C LYS A 275 -10.58 9.18 10.61
N ASN A 276 -11.61 8.50 11.11
CA ASN A 276 -11.57 7.80 12.39
C ASN A 276 -10.57 6.63 12.40
N SER A 277 -10.37 5.98 11.25
CA SER A 277 -9.35 4.95 11.06
C SER A 277 -7.93 5.54 11.05
N LEU A 278 -7.74 6.66 10.34
CA LEU A 278 -6.48 7.40 10.29
C LEU A 278 -6.08 7.98 11.67
N LEU A 279 -7.06 8.40 12.47
CA LEU A 279 -6.88 8.96 13.82
C LEU A 279 -6.84 7.91 14.95
N ALA A 280 -7.01 6.63 14.65
CA ALA A 280 -7.01 5.60 15.68
C ALA A 280 -5.70 5.62 16.51
N THR A 281 -5.77 5.15 17.75
CA THR A 281 -4.59 5.03 18.63
C THR A 281 -3.57 4.09 18.02
N VAL A 282 -2.29 4.42 18.20
CA VAL A 282 -1.16 3.56 17.84
C VAL A 282 -0.63 2.96 19.14
N TRP A 283 -0.36 1.67 19.14
CA TRP A 283 0.31 0.99 20.24
C TRP A 283 1.81 0.91 19.94
N ASP A 284 2.64 0.99 20.98
CA ASP A 284 4.10 1.16 20.88
C ASP A 284 4.79 0.03 20.09
N ASP A 285 4.19 -1.17 20.03
CA ASP A 285 4.71 -2.34 19.31
C ASP A 285 4.37 -2.39 17.80
N GLU A 286 3.55 -1.46 17.30
CA GLU A 286 3.02 -1.51 15.92
C GLU A 286 3.45 -0.34 15.02
N TRP A 287 4.25 0.59 15.53
CA TRP A 287 4.42 1.93 14.94
C TRP A 287 4.77 1.91 13.43
N ASP A 288 5.75 1.12 13.00
CA ASP A 288 6.27 1.17 11.62
C ASP A 288 5.33 0.55 10.57
N ARG A 289 4.87 -0.68 10.80
CA ARG A 289 3.99 -1.38 9.84
C ARG A 289 2.60 -0.75 9.78
N PHE A 290 2.14 -0.20 10.89
CA PHE A 290 0.77 0.24 10.99
C PHE A 290 0.47 1.54 10.24
N HIS A 291 1.41 2.48 10.20
CA HIS A 291 1.22 3.71 9.43
C HIS A 291 1.19 3.48 7.93
N ARG A 292 2.01 2.53 7.45
CA ARG A 292 1.94 2.00 6.08
C ARG A 292 0.56 1.43 5.77
N ASP A 293 0.10 0.46 6.56
CA ASP A 293 -1.20 -0.21 6.35
C ASP A 293 -2.36 0.79 6.31
N ARG A 294 -2.37 1.77 7.22
CA ARG A 294 -3.41 2.81 7.26
C ARG A 294 -3.45 3.65 6.00
N LEU A 295 -2.26 4.04 5.50
CA LEU A 295 -2.17 4.85 4.30
C LEU A 295 -2.69 4.08 3.09
N GLU A 296 -2.26 2.82 2.92
CA GLU A 296 -2.72 1.94 1.84
C GLU A 296 -4.22 1.67 1.89
N GLN A 297 -4.75 1.36 3.07
CA GLN A 297 -6.18 1.14 3.27
C GLN A 297 -7.00 2.39 2.93
N ALA A 298 -6.57 3.57 3.42
CA ALA A 298 -7.23 4.82 3.10
C ALA A 298 -7.22 5.11 1.59
N ARG A 299 -6.09 4.90 0.91
CA ARG A 299 -6.00 5.01 -0.56
C ARG A 299 -6.95 4.03 -1.26
N GLY A 300 -7.00 2.78 -0.81
CA GLY A 300 -7.92 1.76 -1.35
C GLY A 300 -9.39 2.17 -1.21
N PHE A 301 -9.79 2.72 -0.06
CA PHE A 301 -11.15 3.22 0.15
C PHE A 301 -11.47 4.42 -0.74
N LEU A 302 -10.55 5.38 -0.86
CA LEU A 302 -10.72 6.53 -1.76
C LEU A 302 -10.83 6.10 -3.23
N ALA A 303 -10.05 5.09 -3.66
CA ALA A 303 -10.14 4.55 -5.02
C ALA A 303 -11.52 3.93 -5.31
N LEU A 304 -12.13 3.23 -4.34
CA LEU A 304 -13.50 2.72 -4.47
C LEU A 304 -14.53 3.85 -4.62
N ILE A 305 -14.38 4.93 -3.86
CA ILE A 305 -15.23 6.13 -3.97
C ILE A 305 -15.07 6.75 -5.36
N PHE A 306 -13.84 6.98 -5.82
CA PHE A 306 -13.56 7.66 -7.09
C PHE A 306 -14.01 6.86 -8.31
N ARG A 307 -14.07 5.52 -8.20
CA ARG A 307 -14.63 4.67 -9.26
C ARG A 307 -16.12 4.96 -9.51
N ARG A 308 -16.87 5.29 -8.46
CA ARG A 308 -18.31 5.58 -8.53
C ARG A 308 -18.58 7.06 -8.78
N LEU A 309 -17.88 7.93 -8.06
CA LEU A 309 -18.01 9.38 -8.15
C LEU A 309 -16.63 9.99 -8.43
N PRO A 310 -16.31 10.26 -9.71
CA PRO A 310 -15.09 10.96 -10.08
C PRO A 310 -14.98 12.29 -9.34
N VAL A 311 -13.77 12.63 -8.92
CA VAL A 311 -13.52 13.81 -8.08
C VAL A 311 -14.04 15.10 -8.73
N THR A 312 -13.91 15.24 -10.06
CA THR A 312 -14.41 16.41 -10.80
C THR A 312 -15.92 16.59 -10.74
N GLN A 313 -16.68 15.57 -10.33
CA GLN A 313 -18.14 15.59 -10.19
C GLN A 313 -18.60 15.71 -8.73
N MET A 314 -17.68 15.71 -7.76
CA MET A 314 -18.02 15.88 -6.35
C MET A 314 -18.49 17.31 -6.06
N GLU A 315 -19.44 17.42 -5.13
CA GLU A 315 -19.86 18.72 -4.62
C GLU A 315 -18.74 19.36 -3.79
N HIS A 316 -18.73 20.70 -3.72
CA HIS A 316 -17.69 21.43 -3.01
C HIS A 316 -17.56 21.01 -1.53
N GLU A 317 -18.67 20.81 -0.81
CA GLU A 317 -18.66 20.37 0.59
C GLU A 317 -18.04 18.97 0.79
N GLN A 318 -18.32 18.06 -0.15
CA GLN A 318 -17.76 16.72 -0.17
C GLN A 318 -16.24 16.78 -0.41
N GLY A 319 -15.82 17.63 -1.35
CA GLY A 319 -14.43 17.90 -1.66
C GLY A 319 -13.64 18.49 -0.48
N VAL A 320 -14.21 19.43 0.28
CA VAL A 320 -13.59 19.95 1.50
C VAL A 320 -13.40 18.85 2.54
N THR A 321 -14.41 17.98 2.72
CA THR A 321 -14.33 16.82 3.62
C THR A 321 -13.24 15.84 3.21
N LEU A 322 -13.07 15.63 1.89
CA LEU A 322 -12.00 14.81 1.31
C LEU A 322 -10.61 15.42 1.58
N LEU A 323 -10.44 16.73 1.46
CA LEU A 323 -9.17 17.39 1.77
C LEU A 323 -8.77 17.21 3.24
N GLU A 324 -9.71 17.15 4.17
CA GLU A 324 -9.41 16.82 5.56
C GLU A 324 -8.89 15.38 5.74
N VAL A 325 -9.41 14.41 4.97
CA VAL A 325 -8.85 13.04 4.94
C VAL A 325 -7.40 13.09 4.45
N TYR A 326 -7.15 13.80 3.35
CA TYR A 326 -5.80 13.95 2.81
C TYR A 326 -4.84 14.65 3.77
N ARG A 327 -5.29 15.65 4.54
CA ARG A 327 -4.45 16.28 5.59
C ARG A 327 -3.97 15.27 6.62
N LEU A 328 -4.81 14.29 6.99
CA LEU A 328 -4.42 13.21 7.90
C LEU A 328 -3.48 12.22 7.22
N MET A 329 -3.75 11.85 5.97
CA MET A 329 -2.87 10.97 5.20
C MET A 329 -1.47 11.57 5.03
N LEU A 330 -1.36 12.88 4.77
CA LEU A 330 -0.08 13.58 4.65
C LEU A 330 0.75 13.61 5.94
N ARG A 331 0.16 13.34 7.11
CA ARG A 331 0.91 13.20 8.36
C ARG A 331 1.57 11.82 8.49
N LEU A 332 1.03 10.80 7.83
CA LEU A 332 1.55 9.43 7.95
C LEU A 332 2.97 9.26 7.42
N PRO A 333 3.36 9.82 6.25
CA PRO A 333 4.74 9.74 5.76
C PRO A 333 5.79 10.24 6.76
N TYR A 334 5.50 11.30 7.53
CA TYR A 334 6.41 11.78 8.57
C TYR A 334 6.55 10.80 9.73
N ARG A 335 5.56 9.93 9.97
CA ARG A 335 5.62 8.89 11.00
C ARG A 335 6.22 7.59 10.49
N MET A 336 6.09 7.33 9.18
CA MET A 336 6.70 6.19 8.48
C MET A 336 8.21 6.37 8.27
N MET A 337 8.68 7.61 8.24
CA MET A 337 10.09 7.95 8.13
C MET A 337 10.60 8.40 9.50
N GLU A 338 11.30 7.51 10.21
CA GLU A 338 11.93 7.84 11.49
C GLU A 338 12.97 8.96 11.35
N VAL A 339 13.19 9.70 12.43
CA VAL A 339 14.27 10.70 12.46
C VAL A 339 15.59 9.95 12.32
N GLY A 340 16.32 10.24 11.24
CA GLY A 340 17.53 9.50 10.93
C GLY A 340 17.29 8.12 10.31
N ALA A 341 16.18 7.89 9.63
CA ALA A 341 16.02 6.70 8.81
C ALA A 341 17.11 6.66 7.70
N ASP A 342 17.71 5.48 7.49
CA ASP A 342 18.58 5.22 6.34
C ASP A 342 17.78 5.41 5.03
N LEU A 343 18.38 6.05 4.03
CA LEU A 343 17.80 6.24 2.71
C LEU A 343 17.36 4.90 2.07
N HIS A 344 18.15 3.83 2.24
CA HIS A 344 17.86 2.52 1.66
C HIS A 344 16.70 1.79 2.35
N LEU A 345 16.47 2.04 3.63
CA LEU A 345 15.37 1.45 4.39
C LEU A 345 14.12 2.32 4.37
N GLY A 346 14.30 3.64 4.40
CA GLY A 346 13.24 4.64 4.47
C GLY A 346 12.55 4.92 3.13
N LEU A 347 13.29 4.92 2.00
CA LEU A 347 12.66 5.15 0.68
C LEU A 347 11.70 4.02 0.27
N PRO A 348 12.04 2.73 0.40
CA PRO A 348 11.05 1.65 0.23
C PRO A 348 9.87 1.75 1.21
N GLY A 349 10.14 2.31 2.40
CA GLY A 349 9.15 2.76 3.38
C GLY A 349 8.05 3.65 2.80
N LEU A 350 8.43 4.59 1.94
CA LEU A 350 7.56 5.63 1.39
C LEU A 350 6.88 5.29 0.06
N VAL A 351 7.14 4.13 -0.53
CA VAL A 351 6.46 3.67 -1.76
C VAL A 351 4.93 3.83 -1.69
N PRO A 352 4.24 3.52 -0.58
CA PRO A 352 2.79 3.70 -0.47
C PRO A 352 2.32 5.17 -0.52
N ALA A 353 3.21 6.12 -0.26
CA ALA A 353 2.95 7.56 -0.35
C ALA A 353 3.25 8.13 -1.74
N GLN A 354 3.77 7.32 -2.67
CA GLN A 354 4.04 7.76 -4.04
C GLN A 354 2.76 8.25 -4.72
N GLY A 355 2.85 9.39 -5.41
CA GLY A 355 1.72 10.03 -6.09
C GLY A 355 0.78 10.84 -5.20
N LEU A 356 0.81 10.63 -3.88
CA LEU A 356 -0.05 11.34 -2.91
C LEU A 356 0.09 12.87 -3.04
N ALA A 357 1.31 13.36 -3.24
CA ALA A 357 1.61 14.78 -3.46
C ALA A 357 0.82 15.39 -4.62
N SER A 358 0.79 14.70 -5.76
CA SER A 358 0.14 15.18 -6.97
C SER A 358 -1.38 15.12 -6.85
N GLU A 359 -1.91 14.00 -6.34
CA GLU A 359 -3.34 13.82 -6.09
C GLU A 359 -3.89 14.91 -5.17
N VAL A 360 -3.21 15.14 -4.04
CA VAL A 360 -3.64 16.14 -3.07
C VAL A 360 -3.60 17.55 -3.66
N PHE A 361 -2.54 17.88 -4.39
CA PHE A 361 -2.41 19.19 -5.03
C PHE A 361 -3.55 19.45 -6.02
N GLU A 362 -3.88 18.48 -6.86
CA GLU A 362 -5.00 18.58 -7.81
C GLU A 362 -6.34 18.75 -7.10
N HIS A 363 -6.62 17.94 -6.09
CA HIS A 363 -7.87 18.02 -5.34
C HIS A 363 -7.99 19.35 -4.57
N ALA A 364 -6.88 19.87 -4.04
CA ALA A 364 -6.86 21.15 -3.35
C ALA A 364 -7.13 22.33 -4.29
N LEU A 365 -6.62 22.26 -5.54
CA LEU A 365 -6.97 23.25 -6.57
C LEU A 365 -8.45 23.22 -6.96
N LEU A 366 -9.09 22.05 -6.92
CA LEU A 366 -10.51 21.90 -7.27
C LEU A 366 -11.47 22.38 -6.17
N PHE A 367 -11.18 22.08 -4.91
CA PHE A 367 -12.12 22.32 -3.80
C PHE A 367 -11.67 23.37 -2.79
N SER A 368 -10.54 24.02 -3.03
CA SER A 368 -10.01 25.00 -2.10
C SER A 368 -9.33 26.15 -2.85
N SER A 369 -8.16 26.59 -2.38
CA SER A 369 -7.42 27.68 -2.99
C SER A 369 -6.03 27.23 -3.45
N ALA A 370 -5.43 27.99 -4.35
CA ALA A 370 -4.05 27.75 -4.80
C ALA A 370 -3.05 27.81 -3.63
N GLN A 371 -3.34 28.62 -2.59
CA GLN A 371 -2.53 28.68 -1.37
C GLN A 371 -2.54 27.35 -0.63
N ILE A 372 -3.73 26.79 -0.37
CA ILE A 372 -3.87 25.50 0.35
C ILE A 372 -3.27 24.37 -0.49
N ALA A 373 -3.41 24.42 -1.82
CA ALA A 373 -2.75 23.45 -2.69
C ALA A 373 -1.22 23.48 -2.53
N VAL A 374 -0.60 24.67 -2.49
CA VAL A 374 0.84 24.82 -2.25
C VAL A 374 1.23 24.32 -0.86
N GLU A 375 0.48 24.65 0.19
CA GLU A 375 0.74 24.16 1.55
C GLU A 375 0.74 22.62 1.59
N MET A 376 -0.26 21.98 1.00
CA MET A 376 -0.39 20.53 1.00
C MET A 376 0.66 19.84 0.11
N LEU A 377 1.02 20.46 -1.02
CA LEU A 377 2.09 19.96 -1.88
C LEU A 377 3.45 20.00 -1.17
N GLU A 378 3.81 21.12 -0.56
CA GLU A 378 5.11 21.23 0.10
C GLU A 378 5.18 20.31 1.34
N LYS A 379 4.09 20.18 2.09
CA LYS A 379 3.96 19.18 3.18
C LYS A 379 4.13 17.73 2.71
N SER A 380 3.85 17.43 1.44
CA SER A 380 4.00 16.08 0.91
C SER A 380 5.42 15.78 0.40
N ARG A 381 6.21 16.82 0.10
CA ARG A 381 7.52 16.72 -0.55
C ARG A 381 8.68 16.90 0.42
N ASP A 382 8.45 17.60 1.53
CA ASP A 382 9.46 17.90 2.51
C ASP A 382 9.73 16.72 3.47
N VAL A 383 8.89 15.69 3.50
CA VAL A 383 8.96 14.56 4.46
C VAL A 383 10.40 14.06 4.66
N PHE A 384 11.08 13.70 3.57
CA PHE A 384 12.44 13.18 3.62
C PHE A 384 13.44 14.20 4.19
N TRP A 385 13.44 15.43 3.66
CA TRP A 385 14.39 16.47 4.10
C TRP A 385 14.10 16.95 5.52
N THR A 386 12.84 17.11 5.88
CA THR A 386 12.39 17.46 7.22
C THR A 386 12.85 16.41 8.23
N GLN A 387 12.73 15.11 7.94
CA GLN A 387 13.20 14.07 8.86
C GLN A 387 14.72 13.98 8.92
N THR A 388 15.41 14.11 7.78
CA THR A 388 16.88 14.09 7.73
C THR A 388 17.50 15.29 8.46
N LEU A 389 16.93 16.48 8.31
CA LEU A 389 17.47 17.71 8.89
C LEU A 389 17.14 17.87 10.38
N ARG A 390 16.21 17.09 10.93
CA ARG A 390 15.85 17.15 12.37
C ARG A 390 17.04 16.86 13.28
N LEU A 391 17.94 15.96 12.90
CA LEU A 391 19.16 15.67 13.66
C LEU A 391 20.09 16.89 13.79
N ARG A 392 19.98 17.85 12.86
CA ARG A 392 20.79 19.08 12.82
C ARG A 392 20.07 20.29 13.42
N SER A 393 18.93 20.08 14.08
CA SER A 393 18.19 21.16 14.74
C SER A 393 18.98 21.75 15.91
N SER A 394 18.82 23.04 16.18
CA SER A 394 19.30 23.60 17.45
C SER A 394 18.53 22.99 18.62
N PHE A 395 19.26 22.59 19.66
CA PHE A 395 18.73 22.09 20.93
C PHE A 395 18.78 23.16 22.03
N ASP A 396 18.89 24.43 21.65
CA ASP A 396 18.98 25.56 22.58
C ASP A 396 17.61 25.85 23.21
N GLY A 397 17.62 26.35 24.45
CA GLY A 397 16.41 26.60 25.24
C GLY A 397 15.81 25.37 25.94
N LEU A 398 16.24 24.14 25.59
CA LEU A 398 15.89 22.93 26.34
C LEU A 398 16.65 22.84 27.68
N PRO A 399 16.11 22.11 28.69
CA PRO A 399 16.82 21.82 29.93
C PRO A 399 18.22 21.25 29.67
N ARG A 400 19.22 21.72 30.43
CA ARG A 400 20.64 21.43 30.19
C ARG A 400 20.96 19.94 30.03
N ARG A 401 20.28 19.06 30.79
CA ARG A 401 20.45 17.60 30.70
C ARG A 401 19.96 17.04 29.35
N LEU A 402 18.73 17.39 28.95
CA LEU A 402 18.13 16.97 27.68
C LEU A 402 18.94 17.51 26.49
N SER A 403 19.23 18.81 26.52
CA SER A 403 19.99 19.47 25.47
C SER A 403 21.41 18.90 25.30
N LYS A 404 22.08 18.53 26.40
CA LYS A 404 23.41 17.88 26.34
C LYS A 404 23.31 16.47 25.73
N ARG A 405 22.31 15.67 26.13
CA ARG A 405 22.17 14.30 25.62
C ARG A 405 21.79 14.29 24.14
N LEU A 406 20.83 15.13 23.72
CA LEU A 406 20.44 15.28 22.31
C LEU A 406 21.61 15.75 21.42
N ARG A 407 22.45 16.68 21.91
CA ARG A 407 23.66 17.13 21.20
C ARG A 407 24.72 16.04 21.00
N LEU A 408 24.75 15.02 21.87
CA LEU A 408 25.66 13.89 21.73
C LEU A 408 25.06 12.80 20.83
N LEU A 409 23.77 12.54 21.00
CA LEU A 409 23.09 11.44 20.33
C LEU A 409 22.77 11.75 18.86
N ALA A 410 22.45 13.00 18.50
CA ALA A 410 22.10 13.33 17.12
C ALA A 410 23.25 13.10 16.12
N PRO A 411 24.51 13.50 16.41
CA PRO A 411 25.66 13.14 15.57
C PRO A 411 25.97 11.63 15.56
N GLU A 412 25.73 10.93 16.67
CA GLU A 412 25.90 9.47 16.76
C GLU A 412 24.95 8.74 15.81
N VAL A 413 23.67 9.11 15.83
CA VAL A 413 22.66 8.61 14.89
C VAL A 413 23.05 8.93 13.45
N GLU A 414 23.46 10.18 13.15
CA GLU A 414 23.89 10.58 11.81
C GLU A 414 25.10 9.76 11.30
N THR A 415 26.05 9.47 12.19
CA THR A 415 27.23 8.65 11.86
C THR A 415 26.85 7.21 11.57
N ARG A 416 25.97 6.60 12.38
CA ARG A 416 25.50 5.22 12.15
C ARG A 416 24.74 5.09 10.84
N ILE A 417 23.88 6.05 10.49
CA ILE A 417 23.22 6.09 9.18
C ILE A 417 24.24 6.12 8.04
N HIS A 418 25.26 6.98 8.16
CA HIS A 418 26.29 7.06 7.14
C HIS A 418 27.10 5.76 7.03
N SER A 419 27.35 5.08 8.15
CA SER A 419 27.97 3.76 8.18
C SER A 419 27.13 2.72 7.45
N MET A 420 25.81 2.70 7.66
CA MET A 420 24.89 1.81 6.92
C MET A 420 24.95 2.01 5.40
N PHE A 421 25.17 3.24 4.95
CA PHE A 421 25.30 3.56 3.52
C PHE A 421 26.68 3.24 2.92
N SER A 422 27.75 3.47 3.69
CA SER A 422 29.13 3.46 3.18
C SER A 422 29.89 2.18 3.46
N ALA A 423 29.46 1.38 4.45
CA ALA A 423 30.11 0.13 4.81
C ALA A 423 29.81 -0.99 3.80
N LYS A 424 30.81 -1.84 3.56
CA LYS A 424 30.62 -3.13 2.92
C LYS A 424 30.44 -4.18 4.01
N PHE A 425 29.20 -4.56 4.27
CA PHE A 425 28.89 -5.65 5.20
C PHE A 425 29.41 -6.97 4.65
N LEU A 426 30.12 -7.73 5.49
CA LEU A 426 30.76 -9.00 5.09
C LEU A 426 29.83 -10.22 5.25
N GLY A 427 28.62 -10.02 5.78
CA GLY A 427 27.57 -11.03 5.96
C GLY A 427 26.27 -10.43 6.51
N GLU A 428 25.20 -11.23 6.58
CA GLU A 428 23.88 -10.79 7.09
C GLU A 428 23.92 -10.44 8.59
N ASP A 429 24.71 -11.17 9.39
CA ASP A 429 24.83 -10.92 10.84
C ASP A 429 25.43 -9.54 11.15
N ASP A 430 26.44 -9.12 10.40
CA ASP A 430 27.12 -7.81 10.53
C ASP A 430 26.18 -6.64 10.18
N TYR A 431 25.36 -6.83 9.14
CA TYR A 431 24.30 -5.87 8.79
C TYR A 431 23.23 -5.78 9.87
N GLN A 432 22.81 -6.93 10.42
CA GLN A 432 21.75 -6.99 11.42
C GLN A 432 22.18 -6.36 12.74
N GLU A 433 23.42 -6.60 13.18
CA GLU A 433 23.99 -5.96 14.37
C GLU A 433 24.07 -4.43 14.22
N ALA A 434 24.60 -3.95 13.09
CA ALA A 434 24.66 -2.51 12.79
C ALA A 434 23.26 -1.86 12.74
N LEU A 435 22.27 -2.57 12.20
CA LEU A 435 20.88 -2.12 12.16
C LEU A 435 20.26 -2.03 13.56
N ASP A 436 20.52 -2.99 14.43
CA ASP A 436 19.99 -2.99 15.80
C ASP A 436 20.64 -1.92 16.68
N GLU A 437 21.93 -1.63 16.48
CA GLU A 437 22.60 -0.47 17.11
C GLU A 437 22.02 0.87 16.64
N LEU A 438 21.71 1.01 15.34
CA LEU A 438 21.06 2.19 14.79
C LEU A 438 19.67 2.38 15.43
N ARG A 439 18.84 1.34 15.42
CA ARG A 439 17.49 1.35 16.02
C ARG A 439 17.52 1.72 17.50
N THR A 440 18.50 1.22 18.25
CA THR A 440 18.65 1.53 19.68
C THR A 440 18.91 3.03 19.90
N ALA A 441 19.81 3.65 19.13
CA ALA A 441 20.06 5.09 19.25
C ALA A 441 18.89 5.94 18.76
N GLN A 442 18.18 5.51 17.71
CA GLN A 442 16.95 6.16 17.25
C GLN A 442 15.85 6.11 18.32
N GLY A 443 15.66 4.96 18.97
CA GLY A 443 14.72 4.80 20.07
C GLY A 443 15.03 5.71 21.25
N GLU A 444 16.30 5.81 21.64
CA GLU A 444 16.72 6.75 22.69
C GLU A 444 16.46 8.21 22.27
N PHE A 445 16.76 8.56 21.02
CA PHE A 445 16.52 9.89 20.49
C PHE A 445 15.03 10.24 20.53
N HIS A 446 14.16 9.30 20.17
CA HIS A 446 12.72 9.45 20.23
C HIS A 446 12.23 9.73 21.65
N CYS A 447 12.66 8.92 22.64
CA CYS A 447 12.30 9.14 24.04
C CYS A 447 12.75 10.51 24.57
N LEU A 448 13.93 10.99 24.17
CA LEU A 448 14.41 12.33 24.55
C LEU A 448 13.60 13.44 23.88
N ALA A 449 13.19 13.26 22.63
CA ALA A 449 12.31 14.19 21.93
C ALA A 449 10.92 14.25 22.60
N GLU A 450 10.39 13.14 23.09
CA GLU A 450 9.16 13.13 23.89
C GLU A 450 9.31 13.88 25.22
N GLN A 451 10.41 13.66 25.93
CA GLN A 451 10.70 14.42 27.16
C GLN A 451 10.82 15.92 26.86
N ALA A 452 11.46 16.30 25.75
CA ALA A 452 11.53 17.70 25.33
C ALA A 452 10.15 18.32 25.10
N ARG A 453 9.18 17.56 24.59
CA ARG A 453 7.78 18.02 24.41
C ARG A 453 7.03 18.29 25.71
N THR A 454 7.51 17.77 26.85
CA THR A 454 6.94 18.10 28.17
C THR A 454 7.39 19.47 28.70
N VAL A 455 8.39 20.08 28.07
CA VAL A 455 8.92 21.39 28.46
C VAL A 455 8.04 22.49 27.89
N LYS A 456 7.67 23.45 28.75
CA LYS A 456 6.86 24.61 28.35
C LYS A 456 7.53 25.39 27.21
N GLY A 457 6.80 25.61 26.11
CA GLY A 457 7.29 26.27 24.89
C GLY A 457 7.94 25.31 23.88
N PHE A 458 8.09 24.03 24.21
CA PHE A 458 8.64 22.98 23.34
C PHE A 458 7.62 21.89 23.02
N GLU A 459 6.32 22.11 23.24
CA GLU A 459 5.26 21.12 23.08
C GLU A 459 5.20 20.53 21.66
N ARG A 460 5.64 21.30 20.66
CA ARG A 460 5.70 20.92 19.25
C ARG A 460 7.10 20.50 18.79
N PHE A 461 8.04 20.29 19.71
CA PHE A 461 9.42 19.92 19.38
C PHE A 461 9.47 18.67 18.50
N MET A 462 10.04 18.83 17.29
CA MET A 462 10.15 17.77 16.28
C MET A 462 8.82 17.07 15.95
N MET A 463 7.69 17.77 16.05
CA MET A 463 6.41 17.31 15.49
C MET A 463 6.31 17.70 14.01
N ASP A 464 5.33 17.12 13.30
CA ASP A 464 5.07 17.40 11.89
C ASP A 464 4.94 18.93 11.66
N PRO A 465 5.69 19.52 10.72
CA PRO A 465 5.66 20.95 10.52
C PRO A 465 4.26 21.40 10.03
N GLU A 466 3.77 22.48 10.62
CA GLU A 466 2.70 23.29 10.03
C GLU A 466 3.38 24.32 9.14
N LEU A 467 3.21 24.19 7.82
CA LEU A 467 3.78 25.09 6.82
C LEU A 467 2.66 25.99 6.28
N PRO A 468 2.31 27.09 6.98
CA PRO A 468 1.32 28.02 6.46
C PRO A 468 1.85 28.70 5.20
N PHE A 469 0.94 29.04 4.29
CA PHE A 469 1.26 29.67 3.02
C PHE A 469 2.08 30.96 3.22
N SER A 470 1.80 31.73 4.28
CA SER A 470 2.55 32.95 4.59
C SER A 470 4.05 32.71 4.77
N SER A 471 4.43 31.58 5.37
CA SER A 471 5.84 31.21 5.52
C SER A 471 6.43 30.75 4.18
N LEU A 472 5.68 29.99 3.39
CA LEU A 472 6.13 29.52 2.07
C LEU A 472 6.27 30.68 1.08
N ALA A 473 5.38 31.67 1.14
CA ALA A 473 5.38 32.83 0.27
C ALA A 473 6.62 33.73 0.45
N MET A 474 7.32 33.64 1.59
CA MET A 474 8.59 34.32 1.80
C MET A 474 9.67 33.89 0.79
N ALA A 475 9.55 32.69 0.19
CA ALA A 475 10.42 32.28 -0.91
C ALA A 475 10.36 33.25 -2.11
N ALA A 476 9.26 34.01 -2.24
CA ALA A 476 9.08 35.01 -3.29
C ALA A 476 9.57 36.42 -2.91
N GLU A 477 10.33 36.59 -1.82
CA GLU A 477 10.85 37.90 -1.39
C GLU A 477 11.80 38.52 -2.44
N LYS A 478 12.65 37.70 -3.07
CA LYS A 478 13.65 38.15 -4.04
C LYS A 478 13.19 38.07 -5.50
N GLY A 479 11.93 37.69 -5.74
CA GLY A 479 11.39 37.52 -7.07
C GLY A 479 10.27 36.48 -7.12
N PRO A 480 9.53 36.40 -8.23
CA PRO A 480 8.40 35.49 -8.32
C PRO A 480 8.82 34.02 -8.26
N VAL A 481 8.04 33.21 -7.54
CA VAL A 481 8.17 31.75 -7.51
C VAL A 481 7.09 31.15 -8.39
N VAL A 482 7.49 30.24 -9.26
CA VAL A 482 6.59 29.50 -10.16
C VAL A 482 6.70 28.02 -9.83
N ILE A 483 5.58 27.43 -9.43
CA ILE A 483 5.45 26.01 -9.14
C ILE A 483 4.77 25.33 -10.32
N LEU A 484 5.42 24.33 -10.90
CA LEU A 484 4.89 23.51 -11.99
C LEU A 484 4.52 22.13 -11.44
N ALA A 485 3.26 21.77 -11.55
CA ALA A 485 2.75 20.45 -11.17
C ALA A 485 2.11 19.78 -12.39
N VAL A 486 2.79 18.74 -12.89
CA VAL A 486 2.41 18.07 -14.14
C VAL A 486 1.60 16.82 -13.82
N THR A 487 0.41 16.75 -14.39
CA THR A 487 -0.49 15.59 -14.30
C THR A 487 -0.39 14.77 -15.59
N ALA A 488 -1.08 13.63 -15.67
CA ALA A 488 -1.10 12.83 -16.90
C ALA A 488 -1.60 13.63 -18.13
N ILE A 489 -2.49 14.61 -17.94
CA ILE A 489 -3.23 15.29 -19.02
C ILE A 489 -2.87 16.77 -19.11
N LEU A 490 -2.69 17.46 -17.99
CA LEU A 490 -2.52 18.91 -17.91
C LEU A 490 -1.34 19.31 -17.01
N THR A 491 -0.78 20.50 -17.26
CA THR A 491 0.23 21.10 -16.38
C THR A 491 -0.39 22.25 -15.60
N ASN A 492 -0.50 22.10 -14.30
CA ASN A 492 -0.92 23.15 -13.39
C ASN A 492 0.28 24.03 -13.04
N VAL A 493 0.05 25.34 -13.03
CA VAL A 493 1.06 26.33 -12.67
C VAL A 493 0.51 27.22 -11.59
N VAL A 494 1.28 27.38 -10.51
CA VAL A 494 0.99 28.33 -9.45
C VAL A 494 2.08 29.38 -9.40
N ILE A 495 1.68 30.64 -9.44
CA ILE A 495 2.58 31.80 -9.41
C ILE A 495 2.40 32.56 -8.11
N ILE A 496 3.51 32.80 -7.41
CA ILE A 496 3.60 33.65 -6.22
C ILE A 496 4.51 34.82 -6.61
N ARG A 497 3.98 36.04 -6.69
CA ARG A 497 4.73 37.21 -7.17
C ARG A 497 5.55 37.87 -6.07
N SER A 498 5.02 37.89 -4.86
CA SER A 498 5.65 38.44 -3.67
C SER A 498 5.08 37.72 -2.42
N PRO A 499 5.70 37.89 -1.24
CA PRO A 499 5.20 37.27 -0.01
C PRO A 499 3.75 37.65 0.35
N THR A 500 3.26 38.79 -0.15
CA THR A 500 1.93 39.31 0.12
C THR A 500 0.94 39.12 -1.04
N SER A 501 1.39 38.67 -2.22
CA SER A 501 0.55 38.64 -3.44
C SER A 501 -0.48 37.51 -3.47
N GLY A 502 -0.45 36.59 -2.51
CA GLY A 502 -1.17 35.31 -2.61
C GLY A 502 -0.61 34.42 -3.72
N ALA A 503 -1.34 33.34 -4.03
CA ALA A 503 -1.01 32.39 -5.08
C ALA A 503 -2.03 32.48 -6.23
N GLN A 504 -1.54 32.61 -7.46
CA GLN A 504 -2.38 32.58 -8.66
C GLN A 504 -2.21 31.24 -9.40
N HIS A 505 -3.32 30.56 -9.68
CA HIS A 505 -3.34 29.33 -10.47
C HIS A 505 -3.63 29.59 -11.96
N MET A 506 -2.97 28.83 -12.83
CA MET A 506 -3.25 28.74 -14.26
C MET A 506 -2.96 27.34 -14.79
N VAL A 507 -3.52 27.00 -15.95
CA VAL A 507 -3.37 25.68 -16.58
C VAL A 507 -2.74 25.82 -17.96
N LEU A 508 -1.66 25.07 -18.21
CA LEU A 508 -1.01 24.96 -19.51
C LEU A 508 -1.54 23.71 -20.25
N ARG A 509 -2.20 23.92 -21.39
CA ARG A 509 -2.82 22.85 -22.19
C ARG A 509 -1.87 22.16 -23.18
N GLY A 510 -0.68 22.71 -23.41
CA GLY A 510 0.28 22.19 -24.40
C GLY A 510 1.19 21.06 -23.91
N MET A 511 1.31 20.89 -22.59
CA MET A 511 2.35 20.05 -21.98
C MET A 511 1.78 18.97 -21.06
N SER A 512 2.04 17.71 -21.41
CA SER A 512 1.68 16.52 -20.62
C SER A 512 2.91 15.86 -20.01
N LEU A 513 2.73 15.03 -18.98
CA LEU A 513 3.82 14.29 -18.32
C LEU A 513 4.63 13.45 -19.31
N LYS A 514 3.96 12.78 -20.25
CA LYS A 514 4.64 11.98 -21.30
C LYS A 514 5.53 12.83 -22.19
N LYS A 515 5.04 14.00 -22.61
CA LYS A 515 5.80 14.91 -23.47
C LYS A 515 7.00 15.51 -22.73
N LEU A 516 6.80 15.89 -21.46
CA LEU A 516 7.89 16.38 -20.59
C LEU A 516 8.94 15.29 -20.34
N GLY A 517 8.51 14.06 -20.09
CA GLY A 517 9.41 12.90 -19.94
C GLY A 517 10.25 12.64 -21.18
N ASN A 518 9.64 12.70 -22.37
CA ASN A 518 10.36 12.58 -23.64
C ASN A 518 11.39 13.69 -23.84
N ILE A 519 11.03 14.94 -23.49
CA ILE A 519 11.95 16.08 -23.55
C ILE A 519 13.12 15.87 -22.56
N SER A 520 12.83 15.46 -21.32
CA SER A 520 13.81 15.17 -20.28
C SER A 520 14.80 14.10 -20.71
N ASN A 521 14.31 12.96 -21.21
CA ASN A 521 15.15 11.85 -21.67
C ASN A 521 16.06 12.26 -22.83
N LYS A 522 15.53 13.02 -23.80
CA LYS A 522 16.33 13.54 -24.92
C LYS A 522 17.37 14.55 -24.46
N LEU A 523 17.03 15.44 -23.52
CA LEU A 523 17.99 16.38 -22.92
C LEU A 523 19.09 15.66 -22.12
N ALA A 524 18.74 14.61 -21.37
CA ALA A 524 19.70 13.80 -20.64
C ALA A 524 20.68 13.09 -21.58
N ASP A 525 20.18 12.51 -22.68
CA ASP A 525 21.00 11.88 -23.72
C ASP A 525 21.94 12.90 -24.40
N ILE A 526 21.42 14.08 -24.77
CA ILE A 526 22.24 15.18 -25.33
C ILE A 526 23.34 15.61 -24.34
N ASN A 527 23.01 15.76 -23.05
CA ASN A 527 23.96 16.15 -22.02
C ASN A 527 25.02 15.06 -21.76
N ALA A 528 24.63 13.78 -21.77
CA ALA A 528 25.54 12.66 -21.61
C ALA A 528 26.54 12.56 -22.77
N ARG A 529 26.07 12.72 -24.01
CA ARG A 529 26.92 12.76 -25.21
C ARG A 529 27.90 13.94 -25.19
N SER A 530 27.44 15.10 -24.74
CA SER A 530 28.27 16.31 -24.60
C SER A 530 29.37 16.13 -23.54
N ARG A 531 29.08 15.47 -22.41
CA ARG A 531 30.04 15.20 -21.34
C ARG A 531 31.04 14.10 -21.66
N ASN A 532 30.63 13.07 -22.41
CA ASN A 532 31.46 11.91 -22.71
C ASN A 532 32.34 12.09 -23.96
N GLY A 533 32.29 13.24 -24.64
CA GLY A 533 33.20 13.55 -25.75
C GLY A 533 33.15 12.56 -26.91
N GLN A 534 32.09 11.75 -27.03
CA GLN A 534 31.91 10.86 -28.17
C GLN A 534 31.43 11.68 -29.37
N ALA A 535 32.39 12.24 -30.10
CA ALA A 535 32.24 12.44 -31.52
C ALA A 535 31.90 11.06 -32.11
N SER A 536 30.62 10.87 -32.46
CA SER A 536 30.21 9.70 -33.24
C SER A 536 30.96 9.74 -34.56
N ASP A 537 31.70 8.67 -34.88
CA ASP A 537 32.28 8.36 -36.19
C ASP A 537 31.19 8.05 -37.24
N LEU A 538 30.20 8.94 -37.35
CA LEU A 538 29.26 8.94 -38.46
C LEU A 538 29.61 10.14 -39.32
N GLU A 539 30.04 9.82 -40.54
CA GLU A 539 30.33 10.70 -41.69
C GLU A 539 29.83 12.14 -41.50
N PRO A 540 30.73 13.14 -41.54
CA PRO A 540 30.35 14.53 -41.33
C PRO A 540 29.48 15.01 -42.51
N ASP A 541 28.20 15.25 -42.24
CA ASP A 541 27.34 16.05 -43.10
C ASP A 541 28.02 17.40 -43.37
N GLU A 542 28.05 17.81 -44.65
CA GLU A 542 28.88 18.90 -45.19
C GLU A 542 28.65 20.27 -44.49
N SER A 543 27.61 20.39 -43.67
CA SER A 543 27.36 21.57 -42.82
C SER A 543 28.32 21.74 -41.64
N SER A 544 29.19 20.76 -41.36
CA SER A 544 30.14 20.77 -40.23
C SER A 544 31.33 21.73 -40.41
N ARG A 545 31.54 22.28 -41.62
CA ARG A 545 32.62 23.25 -41.91
C ARG A 545 32.33 24.68 -41.44
N ALA A 546 31.14 24.96 -40.91
CA ALA A 546 30.73 26.29 -40.49
C ALA A 546 30.63 26.46 -38.96
N GLY A 547 31.57 25.90 -38.18
CA GLY A 547 31.82 26.30 -36.78
C GLY A 547 30.63 26.34 -35.81
N LYS A 548 29.48 25.74 -36.14
CA LYS A 548 28.28 25.73 -35.32
C LYS A 548 28.14 24.35 -34.68
N PRO A 549 28.28 24.22 -33.35
CA PRO A 549 28.07 22.94 -32.69
C PRO A 549 26.65 22.45 -32.98
N SER A 550 26.50 21.14 -33.16
CA SER A 550 25.24 20.44 -33.50
C SER A 550 24.19 20.62 -32.39
N THR A 551 23.59 21.80 -32.34
CA THR A 551 22.61 22.24 -31.35
C THR A 551 21.18 22.11 -31.88
N ARG A 552 20.98 21.65 -33.12
CA ARG A 552 19.65 21.54 -33.75
C ARG A 552 18.66 20.68 -32.95
N GLY A 553 19.13 19.58 -32.34
CA GLY A 553 18.30 18.72 -31.49
C GLY A 553 17.81 19.45 -30.23
N ALA A 554 18.73 20.06 -29.48
CA ALA A 554 18.41 20.80 -28.25
C ALA A 554 17.57 22.06 -28.52
N GLY A 555 17.82 22.77 -29.62
CA GLY A 555 17.09 23.98 -30.01
C GLY A 555 15.60 23.74 -30.19
N SER A 556 15.22 22.63 -30.83
CA SER A 556 13.80 22.25 -31.00
C SER A 556 13.09 21.93 -29.67
N LEU A 557 13.81 21.32 -28.72
CA LEU A 557 13.29 20.99 -27.39
C LEU A 557 13.11 22.25 -26.55
N LEU A 558 14.09 23.15 -26.60
CA LEU A 558 14.02 24.46 -25.92
C LEU A 558 12.95 25.36 -26.53
N ASP A 559 12.77 25.36 -27.84
CA ASP A 559 11.66 26.07 -28.50
C ASP A 559 10.30 25.56 -28.02
N THR A 560 10.16 24.24 -27.90
CA THR A 560 8.94 23.63 -27.37
C THR A 560 8.68 24.04 -25.91
N LEU A 561 9.71 23.99 -25.04
CA LEU A 561 9.60 24.45 -23.65
C LEU A 561 9.29 25.95 -23.55
N TRP A 562 9.88 26.76 -24.42
CA TRP A 562 9.63 28.19 -24.47
C TRP A 562 8.19 28.48 -24.84
N ARG A 563 7.70 27.92 -25.94
CA ARG A 563 6.35 28.19 -26.46
C ARG A 563 5.25 27.69 -25.53
N GLU A 564 5.46 26.54 -24.88
CA GLU A 564 4.39 25.85 -24.15
C GLU A 564 4.43 26.06 -22.63
N VAL A 565 5.58 26.45 -22.06
CA VAL A 565 5.73 26.69 -20.61
C VAL A 565 6.22 28.10 -20.33
N VAL A 566 7.42 28.46 -20.78
CA VAL A 566 8.10 29.68 -20.32
C VAL A 566 7.35 30.93 -20.81
N GLY A 567 6.98 30.99 -22.08
CA GLY A 567 6.25 32.10 -22.69
C GLY A 567 4.92 32.39 -21.99
N PRO A 568 4.01 31.41 -21.84
CA PRO A 568 2.77 31.58 -21.08
C PRO A 568 2.98 32.07 -19.64
N VAL A 569 3.98 31.54 -18.93
CA VAL A 569 4.30 31.93 -17.55
C VAL A 569 4.82 33.36 -17.48
N ILE A 570 5.76 33.74 -18.35
CA ILE A 570 6.31 35.11 -18.44
C ILE A 570 5.21 36.12 -18.78
N ASN A 571 4.32 35.77 -19.71
CA ASN A 571 3.18 36.59 -20.07
C ASN A 571 2.27 36.83 -18.86
N ALA A 572 2.00 35.80 -18.06
CA ALA A 572 1.19 35.93 -16.86
C ALA A 572 1.89 36.69 -15.73
N LEU A 573 3.23 36.66 -15.66
CA LEU A 573 4.02 37.50 -14.76
C LEU A 573 3.99 38.99 -15.16
N GLY A 574 3.62 39.31 -16.40
CA GLY A 574 3.56 40.68 -16.90
C GLY A 574 4.92 41.24 -17.31
N TYR A 575 5.93 40.40 -17.51
CA TYR A 575 7.27 40.81 -17.95
C TYR A 575 7.37 41.07 -19.45
N GLN A 576 6.25 41.26 -20.14
CA GLN A 576 6.30 41.74 -21.51
C GLN A 576 6.94 43.13 -21.52
N VAL A 577 8.04 43.26 -22.27
CA VAL A 577 8.53 44.56 -22.71
C VAL A 577 7.39 45.17 -23.52
N ARG A 578 6.67 46.14 -22.94
CA ARG A 578 5.90 47.08 -23.74
C ARG A 578 6.94 47.83 -24.57
N LEU A 579 7.19 47.37 -25.80
CA LEU A 579 7.82 48.24 -26.78
C LEU A 579 6.85 49.41 -26.92
N PRO A 580 7.21 50.64 -26.49
CA PRO A 580 6.37 51.79 -26.78
C PRO A 580 6.17 51.80 -28.29
N ALA A 581 4.94 52.05 -28.73
CA ALA A 581 4.63 52.26 -30.12
C ALA A 581 5.48 53.43 -30.62
N LEU A 582 6.68 53.13 -31.12
CA LEU A 582 7.55 54.08 -31.78
C LEU A 582 6.92 54.31 -33.14
N THR A 583 6.12 55.36 -33.18
CA THR A 583 5.76 56.10 -34.38
C THR A 583 7.00 56.19 -35.24
N LEU A 584 6.97 55.47 -36.35
CA LEU A 584 8.04 55.40 -37.33
C LEU A 584 8.06 56.73 -38.08
N VAL A 585 8.74 57.73 -37.51
CA VAL A 585 9.14 58.94 -38.24
C VAL A 585 10.66 58.89 -38.36
N ILE A 586 11.10 58.36 -39.50
CA ILE A 586 12.47 58.48 -39.98
C ILE A 586 12.65 59.93 -40.46
N PRO A 587 13.71 60.61 -40.03
CA PRO A 587 14.60 61.18 -41.04
C PRO A 587 16.06 60.79 -40.78
N VAL A 588 16.66 60.25 -41.85
CA VAL A 588 18.08 59.95 -42.07
C VAL A 588 18.88 61.26 -42.24
N PRO A 589 20.22 61.24 -42.07
CA PRO A 589 21.00 62.13 -41.22
C PRO A 589 21.87 63.12 -42.01
N LEU A 590 22.48 64.11 -41.34
CA LEU A 590 23.67 64.81 -41.85
C LEU A 590 24.52 65.41 -40.70
N ARG A 591 25.74 64.87 -40.56
CA ARG A 591 27.03 65.50 -40.19
C ARG A 591 27.18 66.31 -38.88
N LEU A 592 28.10 65.84 -38.03
CA LEU A 592 29.30 66.52 -37.48
C LEU A 592 30.01 65.48 -36.56
N ILE A 593 31.22 64.96 -36.84
CA ILE A 593 32.56 65.57 -36.62
C ILE A 593 32.57 66.23 -35.22
N GLU A 594 33.28 65.77 -34.18
CA GLU A 594 34.69 65.39 -34.12
C GLU A 594 34.98 64.68 -32.78
N VAL A 595 35.93 63.75 -32.83
CA VAL A 595 36.56 63.12 -31.67
C VAL A 595 37.63 64.06 -31.14
N LEU A 596 37.56 64.44 -29.87
CA LEU A 596 38.72 64.80 -29.07
C LEU A 596 38.67 64.09 -27.70
N ARG A 597 39.61 63.14 -27.54
CA ARG A 597 40.31 62.77 -26.29
C ARG A 597 40.37 63.96 -25.32
N LYS A 598 40.23 63.87 -23.99
CA LYS A 598 40.52 62.87 -22.93
C LYS A 598 40.14 63.58 -21.59
N PRO A 599 40.13 62.91 -20.43
CA PRO A 599 39.85 61.51 -20.12
C PRO A 599 38.36 61.25 -19.81
#